data_AF-A0A292RBZ1-F1
#
_entry.id   AF-A0A292RBZ1-F1
#
_cell.length_a   1.000
_cell.length_b   1.000
_cell.length_c   1.000
_cell.angle_alpha   90.00
_cell.angle_beta   90.00
_cell.angle_gamma   90.00
#
_symmetry.space_group_name_H-M   'P 1'
#
loop_
_entity.id
_entity.type
_entity.pdbx_description
1 polymer ?
#
loop_
_entity_poly.entity_id
_entity_poly.type
_entity_poly.pdbx_seq_one_letter_code
_entity_poly.pdbx_strand_id
1 'polypeptide(L)'
;MKIQNNSPHRNPSFGTFLPPKDIDKFTKFVTEHRRAKAAAYGVKDIIDKQASNIHFNLAYNAEDNSFIISAASIDAKKFYPPEKQTKIFPVKGDYPKTDFEKFVEKLRDKDNYYKNHKVSRLRKFFHNIKSNIQYSLESFAANSLHPIDILPANFREASKCATKMANSVERRVETRETISSFFPKVDKLDDVLDGENIIETSSLQN
;
A
#
# COMPACT_ATOMS: atom_id res chain seq x y z
N MET A 1 -46.56 3.22 -10.87
CA MET A 1 -45.69 2.01 -10.91
C MET A 1 -44.33 2.40 -10.32
N LYS A 2 -44.04 2.00 -9.07
CA LYS A 2 -42.76 2.29 -8.40
C LYS A 2 -41.79 1.16 -8.74
N ILE A 3 -40.69 1.47 -9.43
CA ILE A 3 -39.61 0.53 -9.67
C ILE A 3 -38.83 0.40 -8.36
N GLN A 4 -39.09 -0.66 -7.60
CA GLN A 4 -38.22 -1.08 -6.50
C GLN A 4 -37.01 -1.79 -7.11
N ASN A 5 -35.81 -1.25 -6.87
CA ASN A 5 -34.56 -1.90 -7.22
C ASN A 5 -34.31 -3.04 -6.22
N ASN A 6 -34.88 -4.21 -6.51
CA ASN A 6 -34.52 -5.45 -5.85
C ASN A 6 -33.30 -6.05 -6.58
N SER A 7 -32.11 -5.61 -6.22
CA SER A 7 -30.87 -6.35 -6.52
C SER A 7 -30.52 -7.20 -5.29
N PRO A 8 -30.87 -8.49 -5.25
CA PRO A 8 -30.41 -9.37 -4.18
C PRO A 8 -28.93 -9.72 -4.44
N HIS A 9 -28.10 -9.60 -3.40
CA HIS A 9 -26.70 -10.06 -3.32
C HIS A 9 -25.65 -9.35 -4.20
N ARG A 10 -25.17 -8.17 -3.76
CA ARG A 10 -23.74 -7.87 -3.90
C ARG A 10 -23.01 -8.72 -2.86
N ASN A 11 -22.47 -9.87 -3.26
CA ASN A 11 -21.49 -10.57 -2.44
C ASN A 11 -20.33 -9.61 -2.10
N PRO A 12 -19.72 -9.74 -0.91
CA PRO A 12 -18.94 -8.68 -0.27
C PRO A 12 -17.74 -8.35 -1.16
N SER A 13 -17.44 -7.07 -1.36
CA SER A 13 -16.23 -6.66 -2.08
C SER A 13 -15.02 -7.25 -1.36
N PHE A 14 -14.40 -8.29 -1.91
CA PHE A 14 -13.15 -8.79 -1.40
C PHE A 14 -12.03 -8.13 -2.19
N GLY A 15 -11.18 -7.37 -1.48
CA GLY A 15 -9.98 -6.69 -1.95
C GLY A 15 -10.23 -5.44 -2.80
N THR A 16 -9.66 -4.30 -2.38
CA THR A 16 -9.60 -3.01 -3.12
C THR A 16 -8.91 -1.95 -2.24
N PHE A 17 -8.61 -0.77 -2.79
CA PHE A 17 -8.42 0.43 -1.97
C PHE A 17 -9.75 0.80 -1.28
N LEU A 18 -9.75 0.85 0.05
CA LEU A 18 -10.91 1.25 0.84
C LEU A 18 -10.95 2.77 1.00
N PRO A 19 -12.12 3.41 0.83
CA PRO A 19 -12.28 4.84 1.11
C PRO A 19 -11.80 5.19 2.53
N PRO A 20 -11.01 6.27 2.69
CA PRO A 20 -10.58 6.74 4.01
C PRO A 20 -11.79 7.09 4.89
N LYS A 21 -11.79 6.66 6.15
CA LYS A 21 -12.82 7.06 7.12
C LYS A 21 -12.73 8.55 7.48
N ASP A 22 -11.51 9.08 7.54
CA ASP A 22 -11.22 10.49 7.76
C ASP A 22 -10.59 11.09 6.48
N ILE A 23 -11.46 11.66 5.64
CA ILE A 23 -11.07 12.23 4.34
C ILE A 23 -10.19 13.46 4.51
N ASP A 24 -10.44 14.27 5.54
CA ASP A 24 -9.69 15.52 5.76
C ASP A 24 -8.25 15.21 6.17
N LYS A 25 -8.06 14.27 7.09
CA LYS A 25 -6.72 13.83 7.51
C LYS A 25 -5.98 13.15 6.37
N PHE A 26 -6.66 12.28 5.62
CA PHE A 26 -6.09 11.66 4.42
C PHE A 26 -5.68 12.70 3.38
N THR A 27 -6.53 13.70 3.11
CA THR A 27 -6.25 14.75 2.13
C THR A 27 -5.04 15.58 2.55
N LYS A 28 -4.97 16.01 3.82
CA LYS A 28 -3.81 16.72 4.36
C LYS A 28 -2.54 15.88 4.23
N PHE A 29 -2.63 14.59 4.53
CA PHE A 29 -1.52 13.66 4.42
C PHE A 29 -0.98 13.52 2.99
N VAL A 30 -1.84 13.22 2.00
CA VAL A 30 -1.39 13.03 0.61
C VAL A 30 -0.96 14.33 -0.07
N THR A 31 -1.35 15.48 0.48
CA THR A 31 -0.98 16.81 -0.04
C THR A 31 0.16 17.48 0.72
N GLU A 32 0.72 16.85 1.77
CA GLU A 32 1.72 17.46 2.65
C GLU A 32 2.92 18.03 1.89
N HIS A 33 3.33 17.37 0.81
CA HIS A 33 4.49 17.74 0.02
C HIS A 33 4.15 18.13 -1.42
N ARG A 34 2.87 18.16 -1.80
CA ARG A 34 2.44 18.23 -3.21
C ARG A 34 1.16 19.03 -3.41
N ARG A 35 0.99 19.55 -4.63
CA ARG A 35 -0.27 20.19 -5.04
C ARG A 35 -1.42 19.18 -5.03
N ALA A 36 -2.59 19.61 -4.55
CA ALA A 36 -3.79 18.78 -4.45
C ALA A 36 -4.14 18.04 -5.75
N LYS A 37 -4.08 18.72 -6.90
CA LYS A 37 -4.36 18.11 -8.21
C LYS A 37 -3.41 16.94 -8.53
N ALA A 38 -2.13 17.07 -8.21
CA ALA A 38 -1.12 16.04 -8.47
C ALA A 38 -1.33 14.84 -7.53
N ALA A 39 -1.58 15.10 -6.25
CA ALA A 39 -1.91 14.06 -5.29
C ALA A 39 -3.18 13.30 -5.69
N ALA A 40 -4.22 14.00 -6.17
CA ALA A 40 -5.45 13.38 -6.64
C ALA A 40 -5.22 12.41 -7.82
N TYR A 41 -4.36 12.77 -8.79
CA TYR A 41 -3.98 11.85 -9.86
C TYR A 41 -3.24 10.62 -9.36
N GLY A 42 -2.32 10.79 -8.40
CA GLY A 42 -1.62 9.67 -7.78
C GLY A 42 -2.58 8.73 -7.02
N VAL A 43 -3.52 9.29 -6.24
CA VAL A 43 -4.54 8.51 -5.53
C VAL A 43 -5.41 7.75 -6.52
N LYS A 44 -5.85 8.41 -7.60
CA LYS A 44 -6.64 7.78 -8.66
C LYS A 44 -5.89 6.60 -9.30
N ASP A 45 -4.61 6.77 -9.61
CA ASP A 45 -3.78 5.69 -10.18
C ASP A 45 -3.68 4.48 -9.23
N ILE A 46 -3.59 4.69 -7.91
CA ILE A 46 -3.66 3.59 -6.93
C ILE A 46 -5.03 2.93 -6.93
N ILE A 47 -6.12 3.71 -6.93
CA ILE A 47 -7.49 3.16 -6.96
C ILE A 47 -7.65 2.27 -8.20
N ASP A 48 -7.26 2.77 -9.37
CA ASP A 48 -7.36 2.06 -10.63
C ASP A 48 -6.51 0.76 -10.59
N LYS A 49 -5.29 0.80 -10.05
CA LYS A 49 -4.41 -0.38 -9.90
C LYS A 49 -4.89 -1.39 -8.85
N GLN A 50 -5.56 -0.95 -7.79
CA GLN A 50 -6.09 -1.84 -6.76
C GLN A 50 -7.50 -2.34 -7.08
N ALA A 51 -8.16 -1.83 -8.13
CA ALA A 51 -9.48 -2.28 -8.53
C ALA A 51 -9.52 -3.77 -8.94
N SER A 52 -8.41 -4.31 -9.47
CA SER A 52 -8.29 -5.72 -9.81
C SER A 52 -7.82 -6.60 -8.65
N ASN A 53 -7.39 -6.01 -7.52
CA ASN A 53 -6.90 -6.76 -6.38
C ASN A 53 -8.07 -7.31 -5.57
N ILE A 54 -8.50 -8.53 -5.88
CA ILE A 54 -9.64 -9.16 -5.18
C ILE A 54 -9.27 -9.83 -3.84
N HIS A 55 -7.97 -9.86 -3.51
CA HIS A 55 -7.44 -10.67 -2.42
C HIS A 55 -7.17 -9.87 -1.15
N PHE A 56 -6.75 -8.61 -1.28
CA PHE A 56 -6.33 -7.78 -0.17
C PHE A 56 -6.96 -6.39 -0.19
N ASN A 57 -7.41 -5.93 0.98
CA ASN A 57 -7.85 -4.55 1.18
C ASN A 57 -6.66 -3.67 1.53
N LEU A 58 -6.57 -2.50 0.91
CA LEU A 58 -5.64 -1.43 1.27
C LEU A 58 -6.43 -0.28 1.92
N ALA A 59 -6.19 -0.02 3.20
CA ALA A 59 -6.92 0.99 3.98
C ALA A 59 -5.98 2.02 4.58
N TYR A 60 -6.41 3.29 4.60
CA TYR A 60 -5.74 4.32 5.37
C TYR A 60 -6.19 4.28 6.84
N ASN A 61 -5.21 4.23 7.75
CA ASN A 61 -5.42 4.37 9.18
C ASN A 61 -5.11 5.82 9.59
N ALA A 62 -6.15 6.54 9.98
CA ALA A 62 -6.08 7.93 10.36
C ALA A 62 -5.23 8.14 11.61
N GLU A 63 -5.30 7.28 12.63
CA GLU A 63 -4.65 7.51 13.94
C GLU A 63 -3.16 7.83 13.78
N ASP A 64 -2.45 6.96 13.05
CA ASP A 64 -1.01 7.01 12.88
C ASP A 64 -0.57 7.42 11.45
N ASN A 65 -1.50 7.89 10.62
CA ASN A 65 -1.28 8.19 9.21
C ASN A 65 -0.67 6.99 8.42
N SER A 66 -1.02 5.77 8.81
CA SER A 66 -0.44 4.55 8.27
C SER A 66 -1.35 3.91 7.21
N PHE A 67 -0.82 2.94 6.46
CA PHE A 67 -1.62 2.11 5.55
C PHE A 67 -1.63 0.67 6.02
N ILE A 68 -2.80 0.05 5.96
CA ILE A 68 -3.03 -1.32 6.39
C ILE A 68 -3.42 -2.13 5.16
N ILE A 69 -2.68 -3.21 4.93
CA ILE A 69 -3.06 -4.25 3.98
C ILE A 69 -3.66 -5.39 4.79
N SER A 70 -4.86 -5.84 4.44
CA SER A 70 -5.53 -6.94 5.13
C SER A 70 -6.11 -7.96 4.16
N ALA A 71 -5.95 -9.25 4.46
CA ALA A 71 -6.53 -10.33 3.67
C ALA A 71 -8.06 -10.24 3.65
N ALA A 72 -8.63 -10.19 2.44
CA ALA A 72 -10.06 -10.06 2.22
C ALA A 72 -10.67 -11.39 1.75
N SER A 73 -10.12 -12.00 0.71
CA SER A 73 -10.66 -13.23 0.12
C SER A 73 -10.36 -14.48 0.97
N ILE A 74 -11.11 -15.56 0.72
CA ILE A 74 -10.88 -16.86 1.36
C ILE A 74 -9.48 -17.39 0.99
N ASP A 75 -9.09 -17.32 -0.28
CA ASP A 75 -7.76 -17.77 -0.73
C ASP A 75 -6.63 -16.98 -0.06
N ALA A 76 -6.78 -15.66 0.07
CA ALA A 76 -5.80 -14.83 0.76
C ALA A 76 -5.64 -15.27 2.23
N LYS A 77 -6.75 -15.59 2.91
CA LYS A 77 -6.75 -16.10 4.28
C LYS A 77 -6.21 -17.52 4.40
N LYS A 78 -6.38 -18.36 3.37
CA LYS A 78 -5.85 -19.72 3.32
C LYS A 78 -4.33 -19.73 3.10
N PHE A 79 -3.84 -18.93 2.14
CA PHE A 79 -2.42 -18.94 1.76
C PHE A 79 -1.51 -18.09 2.66
N TYR A 80 -2.08 -17.20 3.48
CA TYR A 80 -1.35 -16.41 4.46
C TYR A 80 -1.77 -16.80 5.89
N PRO A 81 -0.81 -17.14 6.78
CA PRO A 81 -1.13 -17.44 8.18
C PRO A 81 -1.70 -16.19 8.86
N PRO A 82 -2.55 -16.33 9.91
CA PRO A 82 -3.25 -15.21 10.55
C PRO A 82 -2.35 -14.02 10.92
N GLU A 83 -1.14 -14.29 11.41
CA GLU A 83 -0.14 -13.29 11.79
C GLU A 83 0.36 -12.44 10.61
N LYS A 84 0.31 -12.98 9.38
CA LYS A 84 0.77 -12.32 8.14
C LYS A 84 -0.37 -11.82 7.27
N GLN A 85 -1.62 -12.04 7.67
CA GLN A 85 -2.80 -11.56 6.94
C GLN A 85 -2.97 -10.04 7.02
N THR A 86 -2.31 -9.40 7.99
CA THR A 86 -2.29 -7.94 8.13
C THR A 86 -0.87 -7.41 8.07
N LYS A 87 -0.65 -6.35 7.29
CA LYS A 87 0.63 -5.64 7.22
C LYS A 87 0.40 -4.15 7.32
N ILE A 88 1.15 -3.50 8.21
CA ILE A 88 1.03 -2.07 8.49
C ILE A 88 2.26 -1.34 7.93
N PHE A 89 2.00 -0.23 7.26
CA PHE A 89 2.99 0.69 6.70
C PHE A 89 2.90 2.02 7.47
N PRO A 90 3.63 2.17 8.59
CA PRO A 90 3.65 3.41 9.37
C PRO A 90 4.18 4.59 8.54
N VAL A 91 3.93 5.84 8.95
CA VAL A 91 4.56 7.00 8.29
C VAL A 91 6.08 6.97 8.42
N LYS A 92 6.57 6.63 9.62
CA LYS A 92 7.99 6.64 9.96
C LYS A 92 8.63 5.27 9.70
N GLY A 93 8.61 4.83 8.44
CA GLY A 93 9.31 3.62 8.00
C GLY A 93 10.52 3.95 7.11
N ASP A 94 11.39 2.97 6.95
CA ASP A 94 12.50 3.04 6.00
C ASP A 94 12.02 2.71 4.59
N TYR A 95 11.41 3.71 3.94
CA TYR A 95 10.89 3.61 2.58
C TYR A 95 11.78 4.37 1.61
N PRO A 96 11.90 3.89 0.36
CA PRO A 96 12.64 4.59 -0.67
C PRO A 96 11.99 5.94 -0.99
N LYS A 97 12.60 7.02 -0.49
CA LYS A 97 12.19 8.39 -0.76
C LYS A 97 12.61 8.83 -2.16
N THR A 98 11.70 9.52 -2.85
CA THR A 98 12.02 10.25 -4.08
C THR A 98 13.01 11.37 -3.81
N ASP A 99 13.70 11.83 -4.85
CA ASP A 99 14.64 12.95 -4.73
C ASP A 99 13.98 14.23 -4.25
N PHE A 100 12.71 14.44 -4.62
CA PHE A 100 11.93 15.55 -4.11
C PHE A 100 11.62 15.42 -2.61
N GLU A 101 11.22 14.23 -2.12
CA GLU A 101 10.98 14.01 -0.69
C GLU A 101 12.27 14.31 0.11
N LYS A 102 13.42 13.84 -0.38
CA LYS A 102 14.73 14.16 0.22
C LYS A 102 15.03 15.67 0.18
N PHE A 103 14.67 16.34 -0.90
CA PHE A 103 14.84 17.80 -1.04
C PHE A 103 13.98 18.56 -0.04
N VAL A 104 12.71 18.19 0.13
CA VAL A 104 11.80 18.81 1.11
C VAL A 104 12.29 18.61 2.54
N GLU A 105 12.80 17.42 2.87
CA GLU A 105 13.42 17.18 4.18
C GLU A 105 14.63 18.07 4.42
N LYS A 106 15.54 18.17 3.45
CA LYS A 106 16.70 19.08 3.53
C LYS A 106 16.29 20.53 3.73
N LEU A 107 15.23 20.98 3.05
CA LEU A 107 14.69 22.33 3.27
C LEU A 107 14.18 22.51 4.70
N ARG A 108 13.38 21.56 5.19
CA ARG A 108 12.83 21.59 6.55
C ARG A 108 13.93 21.61 7.61
N ASP A 109 14.97 20.80 7.44
CA ASP A 109 16.10 20.74 8.37
C ASP A 109 16.86 22.06 8.40
N LYS A 110 17.04 22.69 7.24
CA LYS A 110 17.69 24.00 7.13
C LYS A 110 16.84 25.13 7.72
N ASP A 111 15.52 25.07 7.55
CA ASP A 111 14.59 26.00 8.18
C ASP A 111 14.61 25.86 9.71
N ASN A 112 14.63 24.63 10.21
CA ASN A 112 14.76 24.35 11.64
C ASN A 112 16.11 24.85 12.19
N TYR A 113 17.20 24.64 11.44
CA TYR A 113 18.50 25.21 11.79
C TYR A 113 18.44 26.74 11.91
N TYR A 114 17.81 27.45 10.96
CA TYR A 114 17.67 28.91 11.02
C TYR A 114 16.69 29.43 12.07
N LYS A 115 15.73 28.62 12.51
CA LYS A 115 14.89 28.92 13.68
C LYS A 115 15.67 28.80 14.97
N ASN A 116 16.47 27.75 15.11
CA ASN A 116 17.18 27.42 16.35
C ASN A 116 18.50 28.19 16.52
N HIS A 117 19.03 28.78 15.45
CA HIS A 117 20.27 29.56 15.48
C HIS A 117 20.02 31.05 15.22
N LYS A 118 20.84 31.92 15.85
CA LYS A 118 20.79 33.40 15.67
C LYS A 118 21.36 33.82 14.30
N VAL A 119 20.66 33.45 13.23
CA VAL A 119 21.00 33.82 11.85
C VAL A 119 20.40 35.19 11.51
N SER A 120 21.14 36.01 10.76
CA SER A 120 20.72 37.37 10.38
C SER A 120 19.44 37.37 9.54
N ARG A 121 18.62 38.42 9.71
CA ARG A 121 17.34 38.58 8.97
C ARG A 121 17.54 38.56 7.46
N LEU A 122 18.58 39.23 6.96
CA LEU A 122 18.90 39.26 5.53
C LEU A 122 19.22 37.86 4.98
N ARG A 123 19.97 37.06 5.73
CA ARG A 123 20.30 35.68 5.31
C ARG A 123 19.08 34.76 5.32
N LYS A 124 18.16 34.95 6.29
CA LYS A 124 16.85 34.26 6.30
C LYS A 124 16.00 34.66 5.08
N PHE A 125 15.99 35.95 4.73
CA PHE A 125 15.25 36.45 3.57
C PHE A 125 15.74 35.83 2.25
N PHE A 126 17.06 35.87 1.98
CA PHE A 126 17.62 35.26 0.77
C PHE A 126 17.43 33.74 0.73
N HIS A 127 17.52 33.06 1.87
CA HIS A 127 17.23 31.63 1.94
C HIS A 127 15.79 31.35 1.55
N ASN A 128 14.81 32.08 2.09
CA ASN A 128 13.39 31.89 1.77
C ASN A 128 13.10 32.10 0.27
N ILE A 129 13.73 33.11 -0.36
CA ILE A 129 13.58 33.31 -1.80
C ILE A 129 14.18 32.12 -2.57
N LYS A 130 15.42 31.74 -2.24
CA LYS A 130 16.11 30.64 -2.93
C LYS A 130 15.38 29.32 -2.75
N SER A 131 14.89 29.02 -1.55
CA SER A 131 14.16 27.79 -1.25
C SER A 131 12.82 27.75 -2.00
N ASN A 132 12.09 28.86 -2.08
CA ASN A 132 10.83 28.93 -2.82
C ASN A 132 11.03 28.74 -4.33
N ILE A 133 12.07 29.35 -4.91
CA ILE A 133 12.42 29.16 -6.33
C ILE A 133 12.78 27.70 -6.57
N GLN A 134 13.67 27.14 -5.75
CA GLN A 134 14.13 25.77 -5.93
C GLN A 134 13.00 24.76 -5.71
N TYR A 135 12.12 24.98 -4.72
CA TYR A 135 10.93 24.16 -4.52
C TYR A 135 9.99 24.20 -5.73
N SER A 136 9.83 25.36 -6.34
CA SER A 136 9.00 25.50 -7.55
C SER A 136 9.60 24.73 -8.74
N LEU A 137 10.91 24.80 -8.94
CA LEU A 137 11.62 24.05 -9.99
C LEU A 137 11.54 22.54 -9.77
N GLU A 138 11.85 22.09 -8.56
CA GLU A 138 11.80 20.68 -8.17
C GLU A 138 10.37 20.13 -8.23
N SER A 139 9.37 20.94 -7.87
CA SER A 139 7.95 20.56 -8.02
C SER A 139 7.54 20.48 -9.48
N PHE A 140 8.11 21.29 -10.36
CA PHE A 140 7.84 21.23 -11.80
C PHE A 140 8.48 19.99 -12.42
N ALA A 141 9.75 19.72 -12.10
CA ALA A 141 10.44 18.50 -12.51
C ALA A 141 9.70 17.25 -12.02
N ALA A 142 9.19 17.26 -10.78
CA ALA A 142 8.42 16.15 -10.23
C ALA A 142 7.09 15.89 -10.95
N ASN A 143 6.54 16.83 -11.72
CA ASN A 143 5.35 16.58 -12.54
C ASN A 143 5.63 15.68 -13.75
N SER A 144 6.90 15.46 -14.09
CA SER A 144 7.30 14.47 -15.10
C SER A 144 7.38 13.04 -14.55
N LEU A 145 7.29 12.88 -13.23
CA LEU A 145 7.25 11.56 -12.59
C LEU A 145 5.91 10.86 -12.83
N HIS A 146 5.92 9.53 -12.72
CA HIS A 146 4.69 8.76 -12.73
C HIS A 146 3.75 9.25 -11.61
N PRO A 147 2.43 9.37 -11.84
CA PRO A 147 1.49 9.91 -10.84
C PRO A 147 1.59 9.26 -9.45
N ILE A 148 1.83 7.95 -9.38
CA ILE A 148 2.02 7.24 -8.12
C ILE A 148 3.23 7.75 -7.30
N ASP A 149 4.31 8.19 -7.94
CA ASP A 149 5.55 8.63 -7.27
C ASP A 149 5.42 10.00 -6.59
N ILE A 150 4.30 10.66 -6.83
CA ILE A 150 3.93 11.91 -6.18
C ILE A 150 3.43 11.65 -4.76
N LEU A 151 2.93 10.44 -4.47
CA LEU A 151 2.35 10.09 -3.18
C LEU A 151 3.41 9.80 -2.12
N PRO A 152 3.06 9.93 -0.82
CA PRO A 152 3.94 9.58 0.29
C PRO A 152 4.49 8.15 0.18
N ALA A 153 5.78 7.98 0.51
CA ALA A 153 6.50 6.72 0.34
C ALA A 153 5.82 5.50 0.98
N ASN A 154 5.25 5.63 2.19
CA ASN A 154 4.53 4.54 2.85
C ASN A 154 3.28 4.09 2.06
N PHE A 155 2.55 5.03 1.43
CA PHE A 155 1.39 4.71 0.59
C PHE A 155 1.81 3.98 -0.69
N ARG A 156 2.88 4.46 -1.33
CA ARG A 156 3.45 3.83 -2.54
C ARG A 156 3.87 2.39 -2.25
N GLU A 157 4.59 2.18 -1.15
CA GLU A 157 5.06 0.84 -0.76
C GLU A 157 3.93 -0.07 -0.29
N ALA A 158 2.90 0.46 0.39
CA ALA A 158 1.72 -0.30 0.73
C ALA A 158 0.98 -0.79 -0.53
N SER A 159 0.78 0.08 -1.53
CA SER A 159 0.15 -0.31 -2.79
C SER A 159 0.96 -1.37 -3.55
N LYS A 160 2.29 -1.19 -3.67
CA LYS A 160 3.18 -2.19 -4.29
C LYS A 160 3.11 -3.53 -3.56
N CYS A 161 3.10 -3.52 -2.24
CA CYS A 161 3.01 -4.74 -1.44
C CYS A 161 1.66 -5.43 -1.63
N ALA A 162 0.55 -4.68 -1.68
CA ALA A 162 -0.78 -5.23 -1.88
C ALA A 162 -0.89 -5.97 -3.22
N THR A 163 -0.39 -5.35 -4.30
CA THR A 163 -0.33 -6.00 -5.63
C THR A 163 0.57 -7.24 -5.63
N LYS A 164 1.74 -7.18 -5.00
CA LYS A 164 2.62 -8.37 -4.91
C LYS A 164 1.97 -9.53 -4.17
N MET A 165 1.28 -9.24 -3.06
CA MET A 165 0.56 -10.24 -2.29
C MET A 165 -0.60 -10.84 -3.10
N ALA A 166 -1.37 -10.00 -3.79
CA ALA A 166 -2.46 -10.45 -4.66
C ALA A 166 -1.97 -11.39 -5.77
N ASN A 167 -0.96 -10.96 -6.53
CA ASN A 167 -0.37 -11.79 -7.60
C ASN A 167 0.22 -13.10 -7.06
N SER A 168 0.72 -13.11 -5.82
CA SER A 168 1.22 -14.33 -5.19
C SER A 168 0.09 -15.31 -4.85
N VAL A 169 -1.10 -14.81 -4.52
CA VAL A 169 -2.29 -15.65 -4.30
C VAL A 169 -2.77 -16.21 -5.64
N GLU A 170 -2.93 -15.36 -6.65
CA GLU A 170 -3.38 -15.76 -7.99
C GLU A 170 -2.50 -16.88 -8.56
N ARG A 171 -1.17 -16.74 -8.52
CA ARG A 171 -0.25 -17.80 -8.97
C ARG A 171 -0.43 -19.11 -8.22
N ARG A 172 -0.72 -19.08 -6.93
CA ARG A 172 -0.95 -20.29 -6.12
C ARG A 172 -2.28 -20.95 -6.46
N VAL A 173 -3.32 -20.15 -6.71
CA VAL A 173 -4.62 -20.63 -7.20
C VAL A 173 -4.45 -21.30 -8.56
N GLU A 174 -3.83 -20.62 -9.52
CA GLU A 174 -3.56 -21.15 -10.86
C GLU A 174 -2.74 -22.45 -10.81
N THR A 175 -1.71 -22.50 -9.96
CA THR A 175 -0.89 -23.71 -9.79
C THR A 175 -1.73 -24.86 -9.23
N ARG A 176 -2.59 -24.61 -8.22
CA ARG A 176 -3.47 -25.63 -7.65
C ARG A 176 -4.49 -26.15 -8.67
N GLU A 177 -5.10 -25.25 -9.44
CA GLU A 177 -6.02 -25.61 -10.52
C GLU A 177 -5.32 -26.45 -11.58
N THR A 178 -4.12 -26.03 -12.01
CA THR A 178 -3.30 -26.76 -12.96
C THR A 178 -2.97 -28.18 -12.46
N ILE A 179 -2.48 -28.33 -11.23
CA ILE A 179 -2.18 -29.64 -10.63
C ILE A 179 -3.46 -30.49 -10.55
N SER A 180 -4.59 -29.92 -10.11
CA SER A 180 -5.86 -30.64 -10.02
C SER A 180 -6.37 -31.13 -11.39
N SER A 181 -6.04 -30.42 -12.47
CA SER A 181 -6.36 -30.83 -13.85
C SER A 181 -5.50 -32.00 -14.34
N PHE A 182 -4.25 -32.12 -13.84
CA PHE A 182 -3.35 -33.24 -14.14
C PHE A 182 -3.65 -34.49 -13.30
N PHE A 183 -4.25 -34.33 -12.13
CA PHE A 183 -4.71 -35.42 -11.27
C PHE A 183 -6.23 -35.35 -11.05
N PRO A 184 -7.04 -35.56 -12.12
CA PRO A 184 -8.48 -35.48 -12.03
C PRO A 184 -8.99 -36.60 -11.12
N LYS A 185 -9.42 -36.21 -9.91
CA LYS A 185 -9.91 -37.06 -8.80
C LYS A 185 -8.82 -37.80 -8.02
N VAL A 186 -8.27 -37.10 -7.04
CA VAL A 186 -8.17 -37.68 -5.70
C VAL A 186 -8.99 -36.78 -4.79
N ASP A 187 -10.19 -37.24 -4.39
CA ASP A 187 -11.14 -36.52 -3.50
C ASP A 187 -10.58 -36.24 -2.08
N LYS A 188 -9.25 -36.33 -1.89
CA LYS A 188 -8.53 -36.16 -0.61
C LYS A 188 -7.16 -35.50 -0.77
N LEU A 189 -6.90 -34.70 -1.81
CA LEU A 189 -5.62 -33.99 -1.89
C LEU A 189 -5.47 -32.87 -0.84
N ASP A 190 -6.59 -32.45 -0.23
CA ASP A 190 -6.58 -31.46 0.86
C ASP A 190 -6.01 -32.04 2.17
N ASP A 191 -6.06 -33.36 2.39
CA ASP A 191 -5.47 -34.00 3.59
C ASP A 191 -3.97 -34.33 3.42
N VAL A 192 -3.46 -34.46 2.19
CA VAL A 192 -2.07 -34.86 1.92
C VAL A 192 -1.10 -33.67 1.96
N LEU A 193 -1.58 -32.45 1.69
CA LEU A 193 -0.73 -31.25 1.71
C LEU A 193 -0.66 -30.56 3.08
N ASP A 194 -1.60 -30.86 3.99
CA ASP A 194 -1.63 -30.34 5.36
C ASP A 194 -1.09 -31.36 6.40
N GLY A 195 -0.66 -32.56 5.96
CA GLY A 195 -0.45 -33.72 6.83
C GLY A 195 0.83 -34.52 6.60
N GLU A 196 2.02 -33.90 6.52
CA GLU A 196 3.28 -34.62 6.75
C GLU A 196 4.21 -33.82 7.67
N ASN A 197 3.90 -33.90 8.97
CA ASN A 197 4.86 -33.66 10.03
C ASN A 197 4.61 -34.66 11.16
N ILE A 198 4.64 -35.97 10.82
CA ILE A 198 4.77 -37.03 11.81
C ILE A 198 5.81 -38.01 11.27
N ILE A 199 7.06 -37.77 11.65
CA ILE A 199 8.12 -38.76 11.58
C ILE A 199 7.77 -39.83 12.62
N GLU A 200 7.12 -40.91 12.21
CA GLU A 200 7.15 -42.15 12.99
C GLU A 200 8.47 -42.86 12.71
N THR A 201 9.43 -42.67 13.62
CA THR A 201 10.58 -43.56 13.74
C THR A 201 10.09 -44.94 14.16
N SER A 202 9.91 -45.85 13.20
CA SER A 202 9.74 -47.27 13.51
C SER A 202 11.06 -47.83 14.05
N SER A 203 11.12 -48.06 15.37
CA SER A 203 12.15 -48.87 15.98
C SER A 203 11.97 -50.32 15.56
N LEU A 204 12.90 -50.81 14.74
CA LEU A 204 13.09 -52.21 14.41
C LEU A 204 13.42 -53.01 15.68
N GLN A 205 12.56 -53.98 16.02
CA GLN A 205 12.93 -55.17 16.77
C GLN A 205 12.70 -56.38 15.87
N ASN A 206 13.81 -57.02 15.49
CA ASN A 206 14.01 -58.46 15.52
C ASN A 206 15.51 -58.73 15.43
#